data_AF-A0A857A598-F1
#
_entry.id   AF-A0A857A598-F1
#
_cell.length_a   1.000
_cell.length_b   1.000
_cell.length_c   1.000
_cell.angle_alpha   90.00
_cell.angle_beta   90.00
_cell.angle_gamma   90.00
#
_symmetry.space_group_name_H-M   'P 1'
#
loop_
_entity.id
_entity.type
_entity.pdbx_description
1 polymer ?
#
loop_
_entity_poly.entity_id
_entity_poly.type
_entity_poly.pdbx_seq_one_letter_code
_entity_poly.pdbx_strand_id
1 'polypeptide(L)' 'MKLSARNQLPGTVVEVSQGAVNGIVKIEVAPGLVISSSITNAAIEELGLTVGSKAVAVIKASNVIVGVED' A
#
# COMPACT_ATOMS: atom_id res chain seq x y z
N MET A 1 -8.04 -5.07 11.55
CA MET A 1 -7.71 -6.42 11.06
C MET A 1 -6.84 -7.12 12.11
N LYS A 2 -6.93 -8.45 12.27
CA LYS A 2 -5.97 -9.21 13.10
C LYS A 2 -4.93 -9.84 12.17
N LEU A 3 -3.76 -9.20 12.05
CA LEU A 3 -2.64 -9.65 11.20
C LEU A 3 -1.37 -9.68 12.04
N SER A 4 -0.45 -10.62 11.75
CA SER A 4 0.87 -10.66 12.39
C SER A 4 1.82 -9.56 11.89
N ALA A 5 1.50 -8.95 10.73
CA ALA A 5 2.18 -7.77 10.23
C ALA A 5 1.96 -6.58 11.19
N ARG A 6 3.07 -6.03 11.69
CA ARG A 6 3.04 -5.02 12.77
C ARG A 6 2.92 -3.58 12.25
N ASN A 7 3.31 -3.33 11.01
CA ASN A 7 3.19 -2.00 10.42
C ASN A 7 1.87 -1.93 9.66
N GLN A 8 0.91 -1.17 10.19
CA GLN A 8 -0.39 -0.96 9.57
C GLN A 8 -0.62 0.55 9.51
N LEU A 9 -0.56 1.10 8.30
CA LEU A 9 -0.62 2.54 8.04
C LEU A 9 -1.95 2.83 7.32
N PRO A 10 -3.00 3.25 8.04
CA PRO A 10 -4.27 3.61 7.43
C PRO A 10 -4.12 4.88 6.60
N GLY A 11 -4.84 4.95 5.49
CA GLY A 11 -4.73 6.06 4.56
C GLY A 11 -5.85 6.09 3.52
N THR A 12 -5.63 6.89 2.49
CA THR A 12 -6.54 7.03 1.35
C THR A 12 -5.81 6.65 0.08
N VAL A 13 -6.43 5.85 -0.78
CA VAL A 13 -5.89 5.56 -2.11
C VAL A 13 -5.90 6.83 -2.95
N VAL A 14 -4.74 7.24 -3.45
CA VAL A 14 -4.58 8.45 -4.27
C VAL A 14 -4.29 8.14 -5.74
N GLU A 15 -3.82 6.94 -6.05
CA GLU A 15 -3.57 6.48 -7.42
C GLU A 15 -3.71 4.96 -7.51
N VAL A 16 -4.28 4.48 -8.62
CA VAL A 16 -4.29 3.07 -9.02
C VAL A 16 -3.89 2.99 -10.49
N SER A 17 -2.80 2.29 -10.77
CA SER A 17 -2.21 2.15 -12.10
C SER A 17 -2.04 0.68 -12.42
N GLN A 18 -2.90 0.11 -13.27
CA GLN A 18 -2.84 -1.32 -13.63
C GLN A 18 -1.87 -1.54 -14.81
N GLY A 19 -0.97 -2.52 -14.66
CA GLY A 19 -0.12 -3.02 -15.74
C GLY A 19 -0.69 -4.30 -16.37
N ALA A 20 0.18 -5.11 -16.99
CA ALA A 20 -0.25 -6.36 -17.63
C ALA A 20 -0.69 -7.45 -16.63
N VAL A 21 -0.04 -7.54 -15.47
CA VAL A 21 -0.32 -8.56 -14.43
C VAL A 21 -0.43 -7.93 -13.05
N ASN A 22 0.53 -7.05 -12.72
CA ASN A 22 0.54 -6.29 -11.49
C ASN A 22 0.15 -4.84 -11.77
N GLY A 23 -0.45 -4.21 -10.77
CA GLY A 23 -0.66 -2.77 -10.71
C GLY A 23 0.09 -2.14 -9.55
N ILE A 24 0.14 -0.82 -9.57
CA ILE A 24 0.64 0.02 -8.50
C ILE A 24 -0.54 0.70 -7.82
N VAL A 25 -0.62 0.59 -6.51
CA VAL A 25 -1.57 1.31 -5.67
C VAL A 25 -0.78 2.24 -4.76
N LYS A 26 -1.13 3.54 -4.79
CA LYS A 26 -0.54 4.55 -3.91
C LYS A 26 -1.53 4.93 -2.82
N ILE A 27 -1.10 4.85 -1.56
CA ILE A 27 -1.89 5.20 -0.39
C ILE A 27 -1.21 6.37 0.32
N GLU A 28 -1.89 7.51 0.43
CA GLU A 28 -1.45 8.61 1.29
C GLU A 28 -1.83 8.31 2.74
N VAL A 29 -0.82 8.20 3.60
CA VAL A 29 -0.96 7.80 5.01
C VAL A 29 -0.77 8.97 5.98
N ALA A 30 -0.20 10.08 5.50
CA ALA A 30 -0.12 11.38 6.15
C ALA A 30 0.07 12.46 5.06
N PRO A 31 -0.13 13.76 5.34
CA PRO A 31 -0.01 14.81 4.33
C PRO A 31 1.34 14.76 3.60
N GLY A 32 1.31 14.51 2.28
CA GLY A 32 2.50 14.39 1.44
C GLY A 32 3.30 13.09 1.61
N LEU A 33 2.88 12.17 2.47
CA LEU A 33 3.53 10.88 2.70
C LEU A 33 2.73 9.75 2.04
N VAL A 34 3.27 9.23 0.94
CA VAL A 34 2.63 8.22 0.11
C VAL A 34 3.41 6.91 0.16
N ILE A 35 2.71 5.81 0.47
CA ILE A 35 3.23 4.45 0.34
C ILE A 35 2.77 3.89 -1.01
N SER A 36 3.71 3.39 -1.79
CA SER A 36 3.45 2.71 -3.06
C SER A 36 3.54 1.20 -2.87
N SER A 37 2.54 0.46 -3.35
CA SER A 37 2.50 -1.00 -3.29
C SER A 37 2.30 -1.57 -4.69
N SER A 38 3.07 -2.60 -5.04
CA SER A 38 2.81 -3.42 -6.22
C SER A 38 2.09 -4.69 -5.82
N ILE A 39 0.89 -4.89 -6.36
CA ILE A 39 0.06 -6.08 -6.13
C ILE A 39 -0.52 -6.56 -7.46
N THR A 40 -1.09 -7.77 -7.49
CA THR A 40 -1.72 -8.28 -8.69
C THR A 40 -2.96 -7.46 -9.06
N ASN A 41 -3.27 -7.37 -10.35
CA ASN A 41 -4.50 -6.73 -10.83
C ASN A 41 -5.75 -7.39 -10.24
N ALA A 42 -5.72 -8.72 -10.06
CA ALA A 42 -6.79 -9.46 -9.41
C ALA A 42 -7.03 -9.01 -7.96
N ALA A 43 -5.98 -8.74 -7.18
CA ALA A 43 -6.12 -8.23 -5.82
C ALA A 43 -6.68 -6.80 -5.79
N ILE A 44 -6.32 -5.94 -6.76
CA ILE A 44 -6.90 -4.60 -6.89
C ILE A 44 -8.42 -4.69 -7.08
N GLU A 45 -8.85 -5.57 -7.98
CA GLU A 45 -10.26 -5.80 -8.29
C GLU A 45 -11.02 -6.43 -7.12
N GLU A 46 -10.50 -7.53 -6.55
CA GLU A 46 -11.12 -8.25 -5.43
C GLU A 46 -11.32 -7.36 -4.20
N LEU A 47 -10.35 -6.48 -3.91
CA LEU A 47 -10.41 -5.55 -2.79
C LEU A 47 -11.21 -4.27 -3.10
N GLY A 48 -11.63 -4.07 -4.34
CA GLY A 48 -12.37 -2.88 -4.77
C GLY A 48 -11.58 -1.57 -4.60
N LEU A 49 -10.26 -1.61 -4.80
CA LEU A 49 -9.39 -0.45 -4.60
C LEU A 49 -9.62 0.59 -5.69
N THR A 50 -10.07 1.78 -5.29
CA THR A 50 -10.33 2.92 -6.18
C THR A 50 -9.81 4.20 -5.56
N VAL A 51 -9.48 5.19 -6.37
CA VAL A 51 -9.03 6.51 -5.89
C VAL A 51 -10.10 7.12 -4.98
N GLY A 52 -9.68 7.61 -3.81
CA GLY A 52 -10.54 8.16 -2.76
C GLY A 52 -11.01 7.13 -1.72
N SER A 53 -10.83 5.83 -1.96
CA SER A 53 -11.21 4.80 -0.99
C SER A 53 -10.26 4.75 0.21
N LYS A 54 -10.78 4.30 1.36
CA LYS A 54 -9.96 4.05 2.55
C LYS A 54 -9.29 2.69 2.43
N ALA A 55 -7.99 2.66 2.66
CA ALA A 55 -7.18 1.45 2.64
C ALA A 55 -6.11 1.51 3.73
N VAL A 56 -5.46 0.38 4.00
CA VAL A 56 -4.37 0.30 4.98
C VAL A 56 -3.16 -0.31 4.27
N ALA A 57 -2.04 0.40 4.25
CA ALA A 57 -0.78 -0.19 3.82
C ALA A 57 -0.26 -1.10 4.95
N VAL A 58 -0.08 -2.39 4.65
CA VAL A 58 0.34 -3.41 5.62
C VAL A 58 1.71 -3.93 5.25
N ILE A 59 2.71 -3.72 6.12
CA ILE A 59 4.09 -4.18 5.91
C ILE A 59 4.49 -5.16 7.01
N LYS A 60 4.97 -6.34 6.63
CA LYS A 60 5.54 -7.31 7.57
C LYS A 60 6.80 -6.71 8.21
N ALA A 61 6.92 -6.83 9.54
CA ALA A 61 8.03 -6.22 10.28
C ALA A 61 9.41 -6.67 9.79
N SER A 62 9.55 -7.94 9.39
CA SER A 62 10.81 -8.50 8.89
C SER A 62 11.24 -8.01 7.49
N ASN A 63 10.44 -7.17 6.82
CA ASN A 63 10.76 -6.63 5.51
C ASN A 63 11.14 -5.13 5.54
N VAL A 64 11.16 -4.51 6.72
CA VAL A 64 11.64 -3.14 6.89
C VAL A 64 13.17 -3.18 7.04
N ILE A 65 13.87 -2.49 6.15
CA ILE A 65 15.32 -2.33 6.19
C ILE A 65 15.64 -0.99 6.86
N VAL A 66 16.67 -0.94 7.68
CA VAL A 66 17.17 0.28 8.34
C VAL A 66 18.57 0.57 7.84
N GLY A 67 18.82 1.81 7.44
CA GLY A 67 20.14 2.33 7.07
C GLY A 67 20.36 3.68 7.74
N VAL A 68 21.61 4.11 7.81
CA VAL A 68 22.01 5.47 8.16
C VAL A 68 22.62 6.12 6.92
N GLU A 69 22.49 7.44 6.79
CA GLU A 69 23.18 8.20 5.75
C GLU A 69 24.66 8.40 6.16
N ASP A 70 25.57 8.42 5.19
CA ASP A 70 26.96 8.86 5.37
C ASP A 70 27.06 10.40 5.31
#